data_AF-A0A1V2ZEM6-F1
#
_entry.id   AF-A0A1V2ZEM6-F1
#
_cell.length_a   1.000
_cell.length_b   1.000
_cell.length_c   1.000
_cell.angle_alpha   90.00
_cell.angle_beta   90.00
_cell.angle_gamma   90.00
#
_symmetry.space_group_name_H-M   'P 1'
#
loop_
_entity.id
_entity.type
_entity.pdbx_description
1 polymer ?
#
loop_
_entity_poly.entity_id
_entity_poly.type
_entity_poly.pdbx_seq_one_letter_code
_entity_poly.pdbx_strand_id
1 'polypeptide(L)'
;MRIPVDRGPVEHASGDAVLDDAGRPVAYLVAPDDVWTVVAERFCLHVDYINALNQVRRNRASTLFAGDTLNLDPYAVTSVGSENGVVFENDPPVPMPPQA
;
A
#
# COMPACT_ATOMS: atom_id res chain seq x y z
N MET A 1 -2.67 11.22 -10.53
CA MET A 1 -2.26 10.96 -9.13
C MET A 1 -3.51 11.04 -8.27
N ARG A 2 -3.78 10.04 -7.43
CA ARG A 2 -4.92 10.05 -6.51
C ARG A 2 -4.38 10.04 -5.09
N ILE A 3 -4.76 11.03 -4.30
CA ILE A 3 -4.40 11.09 -2.88
C ILE A 3 -5.32 10.10 -2.13
N PRO A 4 -4.77 9.15 -1.36
CA PRO A 4 -5.56 8.25 -0.52
C PRO A 4 -6.43 9.01 0.49
N VAL A 5 -7.62 8.50 0.76
CA VAL A 5 -8.52 9.03 1.79
C VAL A 5 -8.93 7.87 2.68
N ASP A 6 -8.50 7.87 3.94
CA ASP A 6 -8.86 6.84 4.90
C ASP A 6 -10.30 7.04 5.38
N ARG A 7 -11.18 6.06 5.12
CA ARG A 7 -12.55 6.01 5.64
C ARG A 7 -12.65 5.42 7.05
N GLY A 8 -11.51 5.02 7.62
CA GLY A 8 -11.39 4.36 8.91
C GLY A 8 -11.42 2.83 8.81
N PRO A 9 -11.05 2.13 9.89
CA PRO A 9 -11.06 0.67 9.93
C PRO A 9 -12.43 0.08 9.64
N VAL A 10 -12.45 -0.99 8.85
CA VAL A 10 -13.65 -1.79 8.53
C VAL A 10 -13.32 -3.28 8.60
N GLU A 11 -14.34 -4.14 8.62
CA GLU A 11 -14.15 -5.59 8.49
C GLU A 11 -13.31 -5.88 7.24
N HIS A 12 -12.27 -6.72 7.37
CA HIS A 12 -11.29 -7.02 6.33
C HIS A 12 -10.39 -5.86 5.85
N ALA A 13 -10.34 -4.74 6.58
CA ALA A 13 -9.32 -3.70 6.44
C ALA A 13 -9.12 -2.97 7.78
N SER A 14 -8.69 -3.74 8.79
CA SER A 14 -8.63 -3.33 10.19
C SER A 14 -7.24 -2.84 10.65
N GLY A 15 -6.22 -3.03 9.81
CA GLY A 15 -4.85 -2.59 10.05
C GLY A 15 -4.67 -1.07 10.18
N ASP A 16 -3.44 -0.69 10.49
CA ASP A 16 -3.13 0.69 10.87
C ASP A 16 -2.71 1.53 9.64
N ALA A 17 -3.31 2.70 9.49
CA ALA A 17 -2.86 3.69 8.52
C ALA A 17 -1.66 4.47 9.09
N VAL A 18 -0.58 4.55 8.33
CA VAL A 18 0.54 5.46 8.62
C VAL A 18 0.27 6.77 7.90
N LEU A 19 0.28 7.87 8.65
CA LEU A 19 -0.01 9.20 8.13
C LEU A 19 1.28 10.04 8.03
N ASP A 20 1.33 10.93 7.05
CA ASP A 20 2.34 12.00 6.99
C ASP A 20 2.01 13.15 7.96
N ASP A 21 2.89 14.16 8.02
CA ASP A 21 2.71 15.35 8.86
C ASP A 21 1.45 16.17 8.51
N ALA A 22 0.89 15.99 7.31
CA ALA A 22 -0.34 16.62 6.86
C ALA A 22 -1.59 15.74 7.10
N GLY A 23 -1.43 14.59 7.77
CA GLY A 23 -2.51 13.65 8.08
C GLY A 23 -2.96 12.80 6.89
N ARG A 24 -2.15 12.68 5.83
CA ARG A 24 -2.48 11.89 4.64
C ARG A 24 -1.97 10.47 4.79
N PRO A 25 -2.75 9.43 4.43
CA PRO A 25 -2.27 8.06 4.45
C PRO A 25 -1.16 7.86 3.41
N VAL A 26 0.01 7.41 3.88
CA VAL A 26 1.19 7.13 3.04
C VAL A 26 1.58 5.66 3.03
N ALA A 27 1.24 4.93 4.10
CA ALA A 27 1.42 3.49 4.16
C ALA A 27 0.32 2.83 5.01
N TYR A 28 0.26 1.51 4.94
CA TYR A 28 -0.70 0.70 5.69
C TYR A 28 -0.01 -0.54 6.27
N LEU A 29 -0.16 -0.75 7.57
CA LEU A 29 0.30 -1.96 8.26
C LEU A 29 -0.82 -3.00 8.25
N VAL A 30 -0.59 -4.11 7.58
CA VAL A 30 -1.58 -5.17 7.37
C VAL A 30 -1.91 -5.88 8.68
N ALA A 31 -3.19 -5.98 9.01
CA ALA A 31 -3.70 -6.78 10.12
C ALA A 31 -4.07 -8.20 9.66
N PRO A 32 -4.23 -9.16 10.61
CA PRO A 32 -4.84 -10.44 10.31
C PRO A 32 -6.23 -10.27 9.66
N ASP A 33 -6.57 -11.18 8.75
CA ASP A 33 -7.85 -11.23 8.02
C ASP A 33 -8.16 -10.02 7.10
N ASP A 34 -7.18 -9.14 6.88
CA ASP A 34 -7.29 -8.09 5.87
C ASP A 34 -7.36 -8.66 4.45
N VAL A 35 -8.18 -8.03 3.61
CA VAL A 35 -8.38 -8.39 2.21
C VAL A 35 -7.97 -7.23 1.32
N TRP A 36 -7.11 -7.50 0.33
CA TRP A 36 -6.52 -6.50 -0.56
C TRP A 36 -7.50 -5.48 -1.14
N THR A 37 -8.62 -5.96 -1.67
CA THR A 37 -9.64 -5.10 -2.29
C THR A 37 -10.36 -4.21 -1.28
N VAL A 38 -10.56 -4.70 -0.06
CA VAL A 38 -11.22 -3.95 1.01
C VAL A 38 -10.27 -2.90 1.59
N VAL A 39 -8.98 -3.22 1.73
CA VAL A 39 -7.94 -2.24 2.06
C VAL A 39 -7.89 -1.13 1.01
N ALA A 40 -7.90 -1.48 -0.28
CA ALA A 40 -7.95 -0.49 -1.36
C ALA A 40 -9.20 0.42 -1.26
N GLU A 41 -10.37 -0.17 -1.01
CA GLU A 41 -11.63 0.55 -0.86
C GLU A 41 -11.63 1.50 0.35
N ARG A 42 -11.10 1.05 1.50
CA ARG A 42 -10.94 1.87 2.71
C ARG A 42 -10.20 3.17 2.40
N PHE A 43 -9.15 3.11 1.58
CA PHE A 43 -8.35 4.27 1.18
C PHE A 43 -8.87 5.00 -0.07
N CYS A 44 -10.07 4.66 -0.53
CA CYS A 44 -10.66 5.19 -1.76
C CYS A 44 -9.78 4.98 -3.01
N LEU A 45 -9.02 3.89 -3.08
CA LEU A 45 -8.15 3.58 -4.22
C LEU A 45 -8.79 2.53 -5.13
N HIS A 46 -8.51 2.61 -6.43
CA HIS A 46 -8.81 1.50 -7.33
C HIS A 46 -7.81 0.37 -7.09
N VAL A 47 -8.25 -0.89 -7.19
CA VAL A 47 -7.39 -2.07 -6.95
C VAL A 47 -6.13 -2.07 -7.83
N ASP A 48 -6.27 -1.69 -9.09
CA ASP A 48 -5.12 -1.59 -10.02
C ASP A 48 -4.11 -0.53 -9.60
N TYR A 49 -4.58 0.53 -8.94
CA TYR A 49 -3.69 1.61 -8.50
C TYR A 49 -2.85 1.18 -7.30
N ILE A 50 -3.46 0.56 -6.29
CA ILE A 50 -2.69 0.03 -5.15
C ILE A 50 -1.76 -1.10 -5.59
N ASN A 51 -2.13 -1.90 -6.60
CA ASN A 51 -1.23 -2.89 -7.21
C ASN A 51 0.01 -2.20 -7.80
N ALA A 52 -0.19 -1.15 -8.61
CA ALA A 52 0.91 -0.41 -9.23
C ALA A 52 1.85 0.25 -8.20
N LEU A 53 1.31 0.72 -7.07
CA LEU A 53 2.10 1.32 -5.99
C LEU A 53 2.99 0.30 -5.26
N ASN A 54 2.65 -0.99 -5.32
CA ASN A 54 3.29 -2.04 -4.53
C ASN A 54 4.10 -3.05 -5.36
N GLN A 55 4.03 -3.00 -6.69
CA GLN A 55 4.68 -3.98 -7.60
C GLN A 55 6.21 -4.04 -7.48
N VAL A 56 6.85 -2.97 -7.03
CA VAL A 56 8.31 -2.94 -6.83
C VAL A 56 8.70 -3.73 -5.59
N ARG A 57 7.87 -3.67 -4.53
CA ARG A 57 8.14 -4.27 -3.22
C ARG A 57 7.44 -5.61 -2.98
N ARG A 58 6.61 -6.08 -3.92
CA ARG A 58 5.80 -7.30 -3.80
C ARG A 58 5.71 -8.04 -5.14
N ASN A 59 5.61 -9.38 -5.10
CA ASN A 59 5.44 -10.24 -6.28
C ASN A 59 4.02 -10.78 -6.44
N ARG A 60 3.28 -10.92 -5.33
CA ARG A 60 1.91 -11.41 -5.25
C ARG A 60 1.01 -10.30 -4.78
N ALA A 61 0.56 -9.48 -5.73
CA ALA A 61 -0.13 -8.23 -5.44
C ALA A 61 -1.30 -8.41 -4.44
N SER A 62 -2.15 -9.44 -4.57
CA SER A 62 -3.37 -9.56 -3.78
C SER A 62 -3.29 -10.40 -2.50
N THR A 63 -2.20 -11.14 -2.27
CA THR A 63 -2.07 -11.93 -1.04
C THR A 63 -1.49 -11.06 0.06
N LEU A 64 -2.19 -10.94 1.19
CA LEU A 64 -1.77 -10.14 2.33
C LEU A 64 -1.20 -11.03 3.45
N PHE A 65 -0.15 -10.55 4.12
CA PHE A 65 0.44 -11.17 5.29
C PHE A 65 0.43 -10.15 6.43
N ALA A 66 -0.11 -10.53 7.59
CA ALA A 66 -0.15 -9.65 8.75
C ALA A 66 1.27 -9.20 9.13
N GLY A 67 1.41 -7.91 9.45
CA GLY A 67 2.70 -7.27 9.75
C GLY A 67 3.45 -6.73 8.53
N ASP A 68 3.01 -7.02 7.31
CA ASP A 68 3.57 -6.37 6.12
C ASP A 68 3.15 -4.90 6.03
N THR A 69 3.97 -4.11 5.35
CA THR A 69 3.61 -2.74 4.96
C THR A 69 3.14 -2.71 3.50
N LEU A 70 2.07 -1.96 3.23
CA LEU A 70 1.65 -1.58 1.88
C LEU A 70 1.92 -0.10 1.65
N ASN A 71 2.41 0.22 0.46
CA ASN A 71 2.59 1.59 0.00
C ASN A 71 1.27 2.19 -0.49
N LEU A 72 0.98 3.42 -0.07
CA LEU A 72 -0.14 4.23 -0.55
C LEU A 72 0.33 5.51 -1.27
N ASP A 73 1.65 5.73 -1.37
CA ASP A 73 2.26 6.94 -1.92
C ASP A 73 3.06 6.67 -3.22
N PRO A 74 2.72 7.31 -4.36
CA PRO A 74 3.50 7.18 -5.60
C PRO A 74 4.95 7.69 -5.51
N TYR A 75 5.30 8.48 -4.50
CA TYR A 75 6.66 8.97 -4.27
C TYR A 75 7.51 8.03 -3.41
N ALA A 76 6.96 6.89 -2.97
CA ALA A 76 7.65 5.93 -2.09
C ALA A 76 7.62 4.48 -2.62
N VAL A 77 7.35 4.30 -3.92
CA VAL A 77 7.24 2.98 -4.56
C VAL A 77 8.53 2.17 -4.42
N THR A 78 9.68 2.84 -4.44
CA THR A 78 10.99 2.21 -4.27
C THR A 78 11.50 2.26 -2.84
N SER A 79 10.66 2.47 -1.82
CA SER A 79 11.12 2.52 -0.41
C SER A 79 10.12 1.97 0.61
N VAL A 80 8.83 1.87 0.26
CA VAL A 80 7.78 1.36 1.15
C VAL A 80 7.19 0.07 0.60
N GLY A 81 7.17 -0.96 1.44
CA GLY A 81 6.46 -2.20 1.19
C GLY A 81 7.27 -3.45 1.53
N SER A 82 6.58 -4.51 1.90
CA SER A 82 7.14 -5.86 2.09
C SER A 82 6.12 -6.89 1.62
N GLU A 83 6.52 -8.15 1.44
CA GLU A 83 5.63 -9.29 1.23
C GLU A 83 6.16 -10.48 2.05
N ASN A 84 5.36 -10.94 3.02
CA ASN A 84 5.70 -12.01 3.96
C ASN A 84 7.06 -11.76 4.65
N GLY A 85 7.29 -10.51 5.07
CA GLY A 85 8.56 -10.07 5.68
C GLY A 85 9.73 -9.90 4.71
N VAL A 86 9.54 -10.09 3.41
CA VAL A 86 10.58 -9.88 2.38
C VAL A 86 10.36 -8.53 1.69
N VAL A 87 11.42 -7.75 1.51
CA VAL A 87 11.39 -6.52 0.71
C VAL A 87 11.93 -6.84 -0.69
N PHE A 88 11.07 -6.83 -1.70
CA PHE A 88 11.48 -7.07 -3.10
C PHE A 88 12.04 -5.79 -3.74
N GLU A 89 12.83 -5.96 -4.80
CA GLU A 89 13.47 -4.89 -5.60
C GLU A 89 13.18 -5.16 -7.08
N ASN A 90 11.91 -5.24 -7.46
CA ASN A 90 11.53 -5.49 -8.86
C ASN A 90 11.77 -4.26 -9.74
N ASP A 91 11.87 -4.49 -11.05
CA ASP A 91 12.03 -3.40 -12.00
C ASP A 91 10.85 -2.41 -11.91
N PRO A 92 11.13 -1.11 -11.68
CA PRO A 92 10.06 -0.14 -11.56
C PRO A 92 9.42 0.17 -12.91
N PRO A 93 8.13 0.54 -12.93
CA PRO A 93 7.52 1.11 -14.12
C PRO A 93 8.25 2.40 -14.52
N VAL A 94 8.26 2.74 -15.80
CA VAL A 94 8.78 4.02 -16.29
C VAL A 94 7.77 4.70 -17.22
N PRO A 95 7.54 6.02 -17.11
CA PRO A 95 8.16 6.95 -16.15
C PRO A 95 7.51 6.90 -14.75
N MET A 96 8.29 7.27 -13.72
CA MET A 96 7.84 7.46 -12.34
C MET A 96 8.11 8.88 -11.85
N PRO A 97 7.35 9.37 -10.85
CA PRO A 97 7.74 10.58 -10.13
C PRO A 97 9.06 10.36 -9.36
N PRO A 98 9.72 11.45 -8.90
CA PRO A 98 10.85 11.35 -7.98
C PRO A 98 10.50 10.47 -6.78
N GLN A 99 11.45 9.64 -6.33
CA GLN A 99 11.25 8.77 -5.17
C GLN A 99 11.98 9.39 -3.94
N ALA A 100 11.37 9.25 -2.76
CA ALA A 100 11.91 9.73 -1.49
C ALA A 100 12.92 8.77 -0.85
#